data_AF-A0A1H4VVF2-F1
#
_entry.id   AF-A0A1H4VVF2-F1
#
_cell.length_a   1.000
_cell.length_b   1.000
_cell.length_c   1.000
_cell.angle_alpha   90.00
_cell.angle_beta   90.00
_cell.angle_gamma   90.00
#
_symmetry.space_group_name_H-M   'P 1'
#
loop_
_entity.id
_entity.type
_entity.pdbx_description
1 polymer ?
#
loop_
_entity_poly.entity_id
_entity_poly.type
_entity_poly.pdbx_seq_one_letter_code
_entity_poly.pdbx_strand_id
1 'polypeptide(L)'
;MDHGGHGMTMDLPPFTLGRGLEWSADPFFLTACLLGLGLYGWGVVRLRRRGDSWPVGRTISYVIGVLTVGLVMCTKLNDYGMVMFSVHMVQHMIISMLSPILLLLGAPVTLALRALPPAARGRKGPRELLLMFLHSRYMKIITHPAFTIPLFIASLYALYFTPIFDFLMGSKTGHIAMMVHFLAVGVVFFWPIMGVDPGPNRPGYLMRMLELFAGMPFHAFFGIALMMASEPMVETFKHPPASLGIDALSDQNAAGGIAWAFSEIPSVLVLIALLFQWYGSEQRQAKRQDRAADRDGDKELEAYNAYLASLNTRGN
;
A
#
# COMPACT_ATOMS: atom_id res chain seq x y z
N MET A 1 -29.40 3.95 -36.51
CA MET A 1 -29.26 3.28 -35.21
C MET A 1 -27.92 3.70 -34.67
N ASP A 2 -27.96 4.53 -33.65
CA ASP A 2 -26.81 5.20 -33.04
C ASP A 2 -26.18 4.22 -32.04
N HIS A 3 -25.01 3.68 -32.34
CA HIS A 3 -24.26 2.84 -31.41
C HIS A 3 -23.27 3.74 -30.67
N GLY A 4 -23.50 3.88 -29.36
CA GLY A 4 -22.82 4.82 -28.48
C GLY A 4 -21.31 4.76 -28.57
N GLY A 5 -20.71 5.95 -28.66
CA GLY A 5 -19.30 6.18 -28.41
C GLY A 5 -18.96 5.87 -26.96
N HIS A 6 -18.74 4.60 -26.65
CA HIS A 6 -18.18 4.14 -25.39
C HIS A 6 -16.66 4.15 -25.51
N GLY A 7 -16.11 5.34 -25.32
CA GLY A 7 -14.66 5.57 -25.26
C GLY A 7 -14.44 7.07 -25.25
N MET A 8 -13.82 7.59 -24.19
CA MET A 8 -13.28 8.94 -24.23
C MET A 8 -12.16 8.93 -25.26
N THR A 9 -12.45 9.34 -26.50
CA THR A 9 -11.47 9.46 -27.58
C THR A 9 -10.58 10.68 -27.32
N MET A 10 -9.74 10.58 -26.30
CA MET A 10 -8.63 11.51 -26.12
C MET A 10 -7.58 11.16 -27.17
N ASP A 11 -7.64 11.88 -28.28
CA ASP A 11 -6.62 11.82 -29.32
C ASP A 11 -5.33 12.44 -28.77
N LEU A 12 -4.38 11.58 -28.41
CA LEU A 12 -3.10 11.96 -27.81
C LEU A 12 -1.95 11.64 -28.76
N PRO A 13 -0.92 12.50 -28.85
CA PRO A 13 0.26 12.19 -29.66
C PRO A 13 1.00 10.98 -29.09
N PRO A 14 1.91 10.34 -29.86
CA PRO A 14 2.68 9.18 -29.38
C PRO A 14 3.33 9.43 -28.02
N PHE A 15 3.28 8.42 -27.16
CA PHE A 15 3.80 8.53 -25.81
C PHE A 15 5.31 8.78 -25.81
N THR A 16 5.74 9.72 -24.98
CA THR A 16 7.14 9.92 -24.60
C THR A 16 7.16 10.28 -23.12
N LEU A 17 8.26 10.01 -22.41
CA LEU A 17 8.37 10.39 -21.00
C LEU A 17 8.16 11.90 -20.79
N GLY A 18 8.69 12.74 -21.68
CA GLY A 18 8.48 14.19 -21.61
C GLY A 18 7.01 14.58 -21.68
N ARG A 19 6.27 14.02 -22.66
CA ARG A 19 4.83 14.26 -22.81
C ARG A 19 4.01 13.69 -21.66
N GLY A 20 4.36 12.50 -21.18
CA GLY A 20 3.68 11.85 -20.06
C GLY A 20 3.82 12.66 -18.77
N LEU A 21 4.97 13.30 -18.56
CA LEU A 21 5.24 14.11 -17.37
C LEU A 21 4.75 15.56 -17.47
N GLU A 22 4.15 15.96 -18.59
CA GLU A 22 3.49 17.27 -18.70
C GLU A 22 2.36 17.38 -17.68
N TRP A 23 2.18 18.59 -17.15
CA TRP A 23 1.16 18.85 -16.14
C TRP A 23 -0.25 18.64 -16.70
N SER A 24 -1.04 17.80 -16.02
CA SER A 24 -2.45 17.56 -16.30
C SER A 24 -3.12 17.17 -14.99
N ALA A 25 -3.46 18.18 -14.20
CA ALA A 25 -3.93 17.97 -12.84
C ALA A 25 -5.35 17.41 -12.81
N ASP A 26 -5.52 16.23 -12.23
CA ASP A 26 -6.82 15.82 -11.71
C ASP A 26 -7.16 16.66 -10.46
N PRO A 27 -8.26 17.44 -10.45
CA PRO A 27 -8.59 18.32 -9.33
C PRO A 27 -8.80 17.60 -8.00
N PHE A 28 -9.34 16.38 -8.04
CA PHE A 28 -9.59 15.59 -6.83
C PHE A 28 -8.27 15.16 -6.19
N PHE A 29 -7.37 14.53 -6.97
CA PHE A 29 -6.08 14.09 -6.45
C PHE A 29 -5.15 15.24 -6.09
N LEU A 30 -5.14 16.34 -6.86
CA LEU A 30 -4.36 17.52 -6.53
C LEU A 30 -4.80 18.09 -5.17
N THR A 31 -6.11 18.25 -4.97
CA THR A 31 -6.66 18.74 -3.71
C THR A 31 -6.34 17.80 -2.55
N ALA A 32 -6.49 16.48 -2.75
CA ALA A 32 -6.15 15.48 -1.75
C ALA A 32 -4.65 15.51 -1.37
N CYS A 33 -3.76 15.66 -2.36
CA CYS A 33 -2.32 15.77 -2.13
C CYS A 33 -1.97 17.02 -1.33
N LEU A 34 -2.50 18.18 -1.72
CA LEU A 34 -2.27 19.45 -1.01
C LEU A 34 -2.81 19.41 0.42
N LEU A 35 -4.01 18.86 0.62
CA LEU A 35 -4.60 18.67 1.95
C LEU A 35 -3.76 17.70 2.79
N GLY A 36 -3.32 16.57 2.22
CA GLY A 36 -2.46 15.61 2.91
C GLY A 36 -1.15 16.24 3.38
N LEU A 37 -0.45 16.93 2.48
CA LEU A 37 0.79 17.66 2.80
C LEU A 37 0.55 18.77 3.84
N GLY A 38 -0.54 19.53 3.70
CA GLY A 38 -0.89 20.60 4.63
C GLY A 38 -1.18 20.09 6.03
N LEU A 39 -1.99 19.04 6.16
CA LEU A 39 -2.32 18.41 7.45
C LEU A 39 -1.11 17.75 8.09
N TYR A 40 -0.29 17.05 7.30
CA TYR A 40 0.94 16.42 7.79
C TYR A 40 1.96 17.48 8.25
N GLY A 41 2.18 18.51 7.43
CA GLY A 41 3.06 19.64 7.76
C GLY A 41 2.60 20.39 9.01
N TRP A 42 1.30 20.65 9.14
CA TRP A 42 0.71 21.21 10.35
C TRP A 42 0.99 20.35 11.59
N GLY A 43 0.83 19.03 11.47
CA GLY A 43 1.14 18.08 12.55
C GLY A 43 2.61 18.12 12.98
N VAL A 44 3.54 18.14 12.02
CA VAL A 44 4.99 18.22 12.28
C VAL A 44 5.36 19.55 12.96
N VAL A 45 4.87 20.68 12.42
CA VAL A 45 5.14 22.01 12.97
C VAL A 45 4.59 22.12 14.40
N ARG A 46 3.40 21.59 14.64
CA ARG A 46 2.78 21.59 15.98
C ARG A 46 3.59 20.78 16.99
N LEU A 47 4.09 19.60 16.62
CA LEU A 47 4.97 18.81 17.49
C LEU A 47 6.27 19.55 17.79
N ARG A 48 6.93 20.08 16.75
CA ARG A 48 8.19 20.83 16.92
C ARG A 48 8.02 22.07 17.80
N ARG A 49 6.92 22.81 17.65
CA ARG A 49 6.60 23.97 18.51
C ARG A 49 6.36 23.60 19.98
N ARG A 50 5.98 22.35 20.26
CA ARG A 50 5.84 21.82 21.64
C ARG A 50 7.18 21.32 22.22
N GLY A 51 8.24 21.29 21.43
CA GLY A 51 9.54 20.74 21.82
C GLY A 51 9.70 19.24 21.50
N ASP A 52 8.71 18.60 20.88
CA ASP A 52 8.81 17.20 20.49
C ASP A 52 9.66 17.02 19.22
N SER A 53 10.47 15.97 19.18
CA SER A 53 11.19 15.57 17.98
C SER A 53 10.32 14.68 17.08
N TRP A 54 10.37 14.95 15.77
CA TRP A 54 9.76 14.09 14.74
C TRP A 54 10.84 13.67 13.73
N PRO A 55 11.01 12.36 13.47
CA PRO A 55 12.05 11.89 12.56
C PRO A 55 11.90 12.46 11.15
N VAL A 56 12.95 13.10 10.63
CA VAL A 56 12.94 13.73 9.30
C VAL A 56 12.67 12.71 8.20
N GLY A 57 13.20 11.49 8.34
CA GLY A 57 12.95 10.39 7.40
C GLY A 57 11.46 10.10 7.20
N ARG A 58 10.63 10.17 8.25
CA ARG A 58 9.18 9.99 8.13
C ARG A 58 8.53 11.10 7.30
N THR A 59 8.96 12.35 7.52
CA THR A 59 8.47 13.48 6.73
C THR A 59 8.88 13.33 5.27
N ILE A 60 10.13 12.96 4.99
CA ILE A 60 10.60 12.73 3.62
C ILE A 60 9.79 11.61 2.95
N SER A 61 9.63 10.44 3.61
CA SER A 61 8.85 9.32 3.06
C SER A 61 7.41 9.71 2.75
N TYR A 62 6.75 10.43 3.67
CA TYR A 62 5.38 10.90 3.45
C TYR A 62 5.28 11.86 2.26
N VAL A 63 6.18 12.86 2.19
CA VAL A 63 6.19 13.84 1.10
C VAL A 63 6.44 13.13 -0.23
N ILE A 64 7.44 12.25 -0.32
CA ILE A 64 7.70 11.48 -1.53
C ILE A 64 6.48 10.61 -1.90
N GLY A 65 5.84 9.95 -0.92
CA GLY A 65 4.63 9.16 -1.16
C GLY A 65 3.45 9.97 -1.69
N VAL A 66 3.27 11.22 -1.24
CA VAL A 66 2.25 12.12 -1.82
C VAL A 66 2.67 12.57 -3.22
N LEU A 67 3.97 12.85 -3.42
CA LEU A 67 4.48 13.23 -4.74
C LEU A 67 4.36 12.09 -5.76
N THR A 68 4.47 10.82 -5.38
CA THR A 68 4.23 9.70 -6.30
C THR A 68 2.76 9.59 -6.70
N VAL A 69 1.81 9.89 -5.79
CA VAL A 69 0.38 10.01 -6.15
C VAL A 69 0.16 11.19 -7.10
N GLY A 70 0.73 12.36 -6.78
CA GLY A 70 0.66 13.54 -7.64
C GLY A 70 1.31 13.30 -9.01
N LEU A 71 2.41 12.57 -9.07
CA LEU A 71 3.10 12.21 -10.31
C LEU A 71 2.16 11.45 -11.24
N VAL A 72 1.47 10.42 -10.75
CA VAL A 72 0.63 9.59 -11.62
C VAL A 72 -0.74 10.20 -11.90
N MET A 73 -1.28 11.01 -10.99
CA MET A 73 -2.64 11.56 -11.13
C MET A 73 -2.70 13.02 -11.59
N CYS A 74 -1.60 13.77 -11.48
CA CYS A 74 -1.55 15.19 -11.85
C CYS A 74 -0.64 15.50 -13.05
N THR A 75 -0.21 14.46 -13.76
CA THR A 75 0.49 14.58 -15.05
C THR A 75 -0.31 13.90 -16.15
N LYS A 76 0.09 14.09 -17.41
CA LYS A 76 -0.49 13.40 -18.56
C LYS A 76 -0.33 11.88 -18.50
N LEU A 77 0.43 11.30 -17.56
CA LEU A 77 0.35 9.86 -17.27
C LEU A 77 -1.10 9.43 -16.99
N ASN A 78 -1.91 10.30 -16.37
CA ASN A 78 -3.34 10.07 -16.16
C ASN A 78 -4.15 10.07 -17.45
N ASP A 79 -3.82 10.94 -18.41
CA ASP A 79 -4.51 10.99 -19.68
C ASP A 79 -4.09 9.82 -20.58
N TYR A 80 -2.80 9.50 -20.63
CA TYR A 80 -2.27 8.36 -21.36
C TYR A 80 -2.73 7.02 -20.78
N GLY A 81 -2.85 6.89 -19.46
CA GLY A 81 -3.38 5.68 -18.83
C GLY A 81 -4.86 5.42 -19.11
N MET A 82 -5.59 6.41 -19.64
CA MET A 82 -6.96 6.20 -20.13
C MET A 82 -7.02 5.55 -21.51
N VAL A 83 -5.91 5.54 -22.26
CA VAL A 83 -5.86 5.09 -23.66
C VAL A 83 -4.74 4.10 -23.98
N MET A 84 -3.80 3.90 -23.05
CA MET A 84 -2.65 3.01 -23.17
C MET A 84 -2.54 2.14 -21.92
N PHE A 85 -2.63 0.83 -22.10
CA PHE A 85 -2.69 -0.14 -21.02
C PHE A 85 -1.36 -0.24 -20.27
N SER A 86 -0.22 -0.15 -20.96
CA SER A 86 1.09 -0.16 -20.29
C SER A 86 1.26 1.04 -19.34
N VAL A 87 0.83 2.23 -19.75
CA VAL A 87 0.86 3.44 -18.90
C VAL A 87 -0.13 3.30 -17.74
N HIS A 88 -1.33 2.80 -18.01
CA HIS A 88 -2.31 2.48 -16.95
C HIS A 88 -1.68 1.55 -15.91
N MET A 89 -0.97 0.51 -16.34
CA MET A 89 -0.36 -0.46 -15.45
C MET A 89 0.76 0.17 -14.60
N VAL A 90 1.58 1.06 -15.18
CA VAL A 90 2.55 1.85 -14.39
C VAL A 90 1.84 2.67 -13.31
N GLN A 91 0.76 3.37 -13.67
CA GLN A 91 -0.01 4.15 -12.70
C GLN A 91 -0.60 3.27 -11.60
N HIS A 92 -1.21 2.15 -11.98
CA HIS A 92 -1.78 1.16 -11.08
C HIS A 92 -0.70 0.66 -10.10
N MET A 93 0.47 0.24 -10.58
CA MET A 93 1.57 -0.24 -9.74
C MET A 93 2.07 0.82 -8.75
N ILE A 94 2.26 2.06 -9.22
CA ILE A 94 2.74 3.15 -8.36
C ILE A 94 1.72 3.49 -7.29
N ILE A 95 0.43 3.53 -7.62
CA ILE A 95 -0.62 3.95 -6.68
C ILE A 95 -1.03 2.83 -5.72
N SER A 96 -0.96 1.56 -6.14
CA SER A 96 -1.37 0.41 -5.33
C SER A 96 -0.24 -0.18 -4.47
N MET A 97 1.02 0.00 -4.87
CA MET A 97 2.17 -0.56 -4.15
C MET A 97 3.11 0.50 -3.60
N LEU A 98 3.72 1.31 -4.48
CA LEU A 98 4.79 2.23 -4.08
C LEU A 98 4.29 3.34 -3.16
N SER A 99 3.21 4.03 -3.55
CA SER A 99 2.68 5.18 -2.81
C SER A 99 2.20 4.80 -1.41
N PRO A 100 1.41 3.72 -1.21
CA PRO A 100 1.01 3.26 0.13
C PRO A 100 2.19 2.99 1.06
N ILE A 101 3.23 2.32 0.60
CA ILE A 101 4.42 2.00 1.42
C ILE A 101 5.07 3.30 1.91
N LEU A 102 5.31 4.26 1.00
CA LEU A 102 5.93 5.53 1.32
C LEU A 102 5.06 6.38 2.27
N LEU A 103 3.75 6.42 2.02
CA LEU A 103 2.80 7.13 2.89
C LEU A 103 2.77 6.54 4.30
N LEU A 104 2.74 5.21 4.42
CA LEU A 104 2.71 4.50 5.71
C LEU A 104 4.03 4.63 6.49
N LEU A 105 5.19 4.66 5.80
CA LEU A 105 6.47 4.99 6.42
C LEU A 105 6.46 6.39 7.07
N GLY A 106 5.61 7.28 6.57
CA GLY A 106 5.36 8.59 7.15
C GLY A 106 4.73 8.59 8.54
N ALA A 107 4.17 7.46 9.00
CA ALA A 107 3.42 7.33 10.24
C ALA A 107 2.31 8.40 10.43
N PRO A 108 1.47 8.68 9.41
CA PRO A 108 0.50 9.76 9.45
C PRO A 108 -0.50 9.61 10.60
N VAL A 109 -0.92 8.38 10.95
CA VAL A 109 -1.87 8.16 12.05
C VAL A 109 -1.21 8.45 13.40
N THR A 110 0.04 8.02 13.59
CA THR A 110 0.84 8.34 14.78
C THR A 110 1.02 9.84 14.92
N LEU A 111 1.33 10.54 13.82
CA LEU A 111 1.48 11.99 13.82
C LEU A 111 0.18 12.68 14.23
N ALA A 112 -0.95 12.28 13.63
CA ALA A 112 -2.27 12.81 13.96
C ALA A 112 -2.60 12.62 15.46
N LEU A 113 -2.37 11.42 16.00
CA LEU A 113 -2.63 11.12 17.41
C LEU A 113 -1.76 11.92 18.39
N ARG A 114 -0.53 12.29 17.99
CA ARG A 114 0.38 13.12 18.80
C ARG A 114 0.08 14.62 18.66
N ALA A 115 -0.31 15.06 17.46
CA ALA A 115 -0.57 16.47 17.16
C ALA A 115 -1.94 16.92 17.70
N LEU A 116 -2.97 16.08 17.60
CA LEU A 116 -4.33 16.43 18.01
C LEU A 116 -4.41 16.62 19.54
N PRO A 117 -5.03 17.70 20.03
CA PRO A 117 -5.20 17.92 21.45
C PRO A 117 -6.15 16.85 22.04
N PRO A 118 -5.90 16.40 23.28
CA PRO A 118 -6.88 15.60 24.01
C PRO A 118 -8.13 16.44 24.30
N ALA A 119 -9.30 15.82 24.26
CA ALA A 119 -10.55 16.49 24.60
C ALA A 119 -10.67 16.77 26.10
N ALA A 120 -11.44 17.81 26.44
CA ALA A 120 -11.84 18.06 27.81
C ALA A 120 -12.65 16.87 28.37
N ARG A 121 -12.50 16.62 29.67
CA ARG A 121 -13.12 15.48 30.38
C ARG A 121 -14.63 15.42 30.08
N GLY A 122 -15.09 14.31 29.49
CA GLY A 122 -16.50 14.09 29.13
C GLY A 122 -16.89 14.42 27.68
N ARG A 123 -16.00 14.96 26.84
CA ARG A 123 -16.25 15.19 25.40
C ARG A 123 -15.39 14.27 24.54
N LYS A 124 -15.87 13.95 23.33
CA LYS A 124 -15.11 13.21 22.31
C LYS A 124 -14.52 14.21 21.32
N GLY A 125 -13.21 14.43 21.35
CA GLY A 125 -12.51 15.28 20.41
C GLY A 125 -12.01 14.48 19.20
N PRO A 126 -11.36 15.14 18.23
CA PRO A 126 -10.85 14.49 17.03
C PRO A 126 -9.88 13.35 17.32
N ARG A 127 -9.06 13.48 18.38
CA ARG A 127 -8.12 12.43 18.81
C ARG A 127 -8.86 11.21 19.33
N GLU A 128 -9.87 11.40 20.18
CA GLU A 128 -10.66 10.31 20.75
C GLU A 128 -11.49 9.61 19.68
N LEU A 129 -12.04 10.36 18.71
CA LEU A 129 -12.74 9.78 17.56
C LEU A 129 -11.81 8.92 16.70
N LEU A 130 -10.60 9.40 16.42
CA LEU A 130 -9.60 8.61 15.69
C LEU A 130 -9.22 7.35 16.47
N LEU A 131 -8.99 7.44 17.77
CA LEU A 131 -8.73 6.26 18.61
C LEU A 131 -9.90 5.29 18.63
N MET A 132 -11.13 5.77 18.76
CA MET A 132 -12.35 4.94 18.71
C MET A 132 -12.47 4.21 17.38
N PHE A 133 -12.19 4.90 16.28
CA PHE A 133 -12.20 4.33 14.94
C PHE A 133 -11.15 3.22 14.81
N LEU A 134 -9.90 3.49 15.20
CA LEU A 134 -8.79 2.53 15.16
C LEU A 134 -9.04 1.25 16.00
N HIS A 135 -9.78 1.36 17.10
CA HIS A 135 -10.13 0.22 17.96
C HIS A 135 -11.49 -0.41 17.63
N SER A 136 -12.18 0.07 16.60
CA SER A 136 -13.50 -0.44 16.21
C SER A 136 -13.42 -1.89 15.69
N ARG A 137 -14.55 -2.61 15.76
CA ARG A 137 -14.67 -3.95 15.17
C ARG A 137 -14.42 -3.93 13.67
N TYR A 138 -14.82 -2.85 12.99
CA TYR A 138 -14.59 -2.67 11.56
C TYR A 138 -13.08 -2.65 11.25
N MET A 139 -12.28 -1.85 11.97
CA MET A 139 -10.82 -1.85 11.81
C MET A 139 -10.19 -3.21 12.11
N LYS A 140 -10.67 -3.93 13.14
CA LYS A 140 -10.18 -5.29 13.44
C LYS A 140 -10.37 -6.26 12.29
N ILE A 141 -11.45 -6.14 11.53
CA ILE A 141 -11.74 -6.99 10.37
C ILE A 141 -10.87 -6.55 9.19
N ILE A 142 -10.89 -5.27 8.83
CA ILE A 142 -10.25 -4.83 7.59
C ILE A 142 -8.71 -4.86 7.65
N THR A 143 -8.12 -4.83 8.84
CA THR A 143 -6.67 -4.99 9.03
C THR A 143 -6.27 -6.44 9.33
N HIS A 144 -7.20 -7.40 9.28
CA HIS A 144 -6.89 -8.80 9.52
C HIS A 144 -6.33 -9.45 8.23
N PRO A 145 -5.29 -10.30 8.31
CA PRO A 145 -4.68 -10.96 7.15
C PRO A 145 -5.68 -11.72 6.27
N ALA A 146 -6.61 -12.43 6.92
CA ALA A 146 -7.69 -13.15 6.24
C ALA A 146 -8.67 -12.26 5.47
N PHE A 147 -8.62 -10.94 5.66
CA PHE A 147 -9.38 -9.97 4.88
C PHE A 147 -8.48 -9.22 3.89
N THR A 148 -7.32 -8.74 4.34
CA THR A 148 -6.40 -7.95 3.50
C THR A 148 -5.87 -8.73 2.31
N ILE A 149 -5.51 -10.01 2.49
CA ILE A 149 -4.98 -10.85 1.40
C ILE A 149 -6.08 -11.12 0.35
N PRO A 150 -7.28 -11.64 0.70
CA PRO A 150 -8.34 -11.79 -0.29
C PRO A 150 -8.79 -10.47 -0.91
N LEU A 151 -8.86 -9.36 -0.14
CA LEU A 151 -9.19 -8.06 -0.70
C LEU A 151 -8.18 -7.66 -1.78
N PHE A 152 -6.88 -7.80 -1.51
CA PHE A 152 -5.83 -7.44 -2.44
C PHE A 152 -5.91 -8.28 -3.73
N ILE A 153 -6.02 -9.60 -3.60
CA ILE A 153 -6.10 -10.53 -4.75
C ILE A 153 -7.41 -10.36 -5.51
N ALA A 154 -8.54 -10.38 -4.82
CA ALA A 154 -9.86 -10.29 -5.44
C ALA A 154 -10.06 -8.95 -6.12
N SER A 155 -9.55 -7.84 -5.56
CA SER A 155 -9.63 -6.53 -6.21
C SER A 155 -8.92 -6.54 -7.57
N LEU A 156 -7.72 -7.10 -7.63
CA LEU A 156 -6.95 -7.20 -8.86
C LEU A 156 -7.69 -8.07 -9.90
N TYR A 157 -8.01 -9.31 -9.54
CA TYR A 157 -8.62 -10.24 -10.49
C TYR A 157 -10.04 -9.83 -10.88
N ALA A 158 -10.85 -9.33 -9.93
CA ALA A 158 -12.20 -8.88 -10.25
C ALA A 158 -12.19 -7.68 -11.19
N LEU A 159 -11.25 -6.73 -11.06
CA LEU A 159 -11.18 -5.63 -12.00
C LEU A 159 -10.90 -6.14 -13.41
N TYR A 160 -9.81 -6.88 -13.61
CA TYR A 160 -9.33 -7.20 -14.96
C TYR A 160 -9.99 -8.41 -15.63
N PHE A 161 -10.61 -9.32 -14.88
CA PHE A 161 -11.29 -10.51 -15.43
C PHE A 161 -12.82 -10.37 -15.45
N THR A 162 -13.35 -9.19 -15.12
CA THR A 162 -14.80 -8.93 -15.20
C THR A 162 -15.04 -7.58 -15.89
N PRO A 163 -16.30 -7.26 -16.27
CA PRO A 163 -16.62 -5.98 -16.91
C PRO A 163 -16.43 -4.73 -16.02
N ILE A 164 -16.02 -4.89 -14.76
CA ILE A 164 -15.84 -3.77 -13.82
C ILE A 164 -14.76 -2.81 -14.33
N PHE A 165 -13.66 -3.33 -14.91
CA PHE A 165 -12.61 -2.47 -15.47
C PHE A 165 -13.14 -1.56 -16.57
N ASP A 166 -13.78 -2.13 -17.58
CA ASP A 166 -14.34 -1.38 -18.71
C ASP A 166 -15.41 -0.38 -18.26
N PHE A 167 -16.23 -0.76 -17.29
CA PHE A 167 -17.20 0.15 -16.69
C PHE A 167 -16.53 1.36 -16.01
N LEU A 168 -15.49 1.15 -15.22
CA LEU A 168 -14.78 2.24 -14.53
C LEU A 168 -14.00 3.11 -15.51
N MET A 169 -13.41 2.52 -16.54
CA MET A 169 -12.67 3.25 -17.56
C MET A 169 -13.56 4.02 -18.54
N GLY A 170 -14.84 3.71 -18.62
CA GLY A 170 -15.81 4.43 -19.46
C GLY A 170 -16.00 5.91 -19.10
N SER A 171 -15.51 6.39 -17.95
CA SER A 171 -15.59 7.80 -17.56
C SER A 171 -14.41 8.24 -16.70
N LYS A 172 -14.10 9.55 -16.67
CA LYS A 172 -13.09 10.11 -15.76
C LYS A 172 -13.41 9.83 -14.29
N THR A 173 -14.67 9.96 -13.89
CA THR A 173 -15.11 9.69 -12.52
C THR A 173 -14.91 8.23 -12.13
N GLY A 174 -15.20 7.30 -13.04
CA GLY A 174 -14.95 5.88 -12.82
C GLY A 174 -13.46 5.58 -12.68
N HIS A 175 -12.61 6.20 -13.52
CA HIS A 175 -11.15 6.09 -13.39
C HIS A 175 -10.65 6.62 -12.03
N ILE A 176 -11.13 7.79 -11.60
CA ILE A 176 -10.80 8.34 -10.27
C ILE A 176 -11.21 7.35 -9.17
N ALA A 177 -12.42 6.77 -9.25
CA ALA A 177 -12.88 5.78 -8.28
C ALA A 177 -11.99 4.53 -8.26
N MET A 178 -11.54 4.06 -9.43
CA MET A 178 -10.59 2.95 -9.54
C MET A 178 -9.24 3.28 -8.90
N MET A 179 -8.70 4.48 -9.17
CA MET A 179 -7.42 4.91 -8.61
C MET A 179 -7.48 5.11 -7.09
N VAL A 180 -8.60 5.63 -6.57
CA VAL A 180 -8.86 5.69 -5.11
C VAL A 180 -8.94 4.29 -4.51
N HIS A 181 -9.63 3.36 -5.17
CA HIS A 181 -9.73 1.98 -4.74
C HIS A 181 -8.34 1.32 -4.67
N PHE A 182 -7.51 1.47 -5.70
CA PHE A 182 -6.14 0.95 -5.70
C PHE A 182 -5.29 1.50 -4.56
N LEU A 183 -5.34 2.82 -4.33
CA LEU A 183 -4.64 3.44 -3.21
C LEU A 183 -5.14 2.89 -1.86
N ALA A 184 -6.46 2.77 -1.70
CA ALA A 184 -7.08 2.31 -0.47
C ALA A 184 -6.74 0.84 -0.17
N VAL A 185 -6.85 -0.04 -1.17
CA VAL A 185 -6.48 -1.47 -1.05
C VAL A 185 -5.00 -1.61 -0.72
N GLY A 186 -4.12 -0.85 -1.39
CA GLY A 186 -2.70 -0.83 -1.09
C GLY A 186 -2.40 -0.38 0.34
N VAL A 187 -3.02 0.70 0.81
CA VAL A 187 -2.86 1.17 2.20
C VAL A 187 -3.35 0.11 3.18
N VAL A 188 -4.52 -0.48 2.95
CA VAL A 188 -5.10 -1.51 3.83
C VAL A 188 -4.24 -2.78 3.88
N PHE A 189 -3.66 -3.18 2.74
CA PHE A 189 -2.77 -4.33 2.65
C PHE A 189 -1.44 -4.09 3.35
N PHE A 190 -0.76 -2.97 3.06
CA PHE A 190 0.57 -2.69 3.60
C PHE A 190 0.55 -2.18 5.05
N TRP A 191 -0.57 -1.67 5.57
CA TRP A 191 -0.63 -1.13 6.94
C TRP A 191 -0.22 -2.16 8.01
N PRO A 192 -0.85 -3.34 8.14
CA PRO A 192 -0.46 -4.34 9.15
C PRO A 192 0.96 -4.87 8.94
N ILE A 193 1.39 -5.02 7.68
CA ILE A 193 2.73 -5.48 7.29
C ILE A 193 3.80 -4.49 7.77
N MET A 194 3.65 -3.20 7.43
CA MET A 194 4.61 -2.16 7.83
C MET A 194 4.58 -1.94 9.35
N GLY A 195 3.39 -1.94 9.96
CA GLY A 195 3.18 -1.82 11.40
C GLY A 195 3.84 -0.61 12.07
N VAL A 196 4.11 0.45 11.30
CA VAL A 196 4.67 1.72 11.77
C VAL A 196 3.62 2.50 12.58
N ASP A 197 2.40 2.55 12.05
CA ASP A 197 1.25 3.18 12.70
C ASP A 197 0.53 2.22 13.66
N PRO A 198 -0.21 2.73 14.67
CA PRO A 198 -0.99 1.89 15.56
C PRO A 198 -2.14 1.22 14.80
N GLY A 199 -2.35 -0.06 15.07
CA GLY A 199 -3.43 -0.87 14.54
C GLY A 199 -3.90 -1.88 15.59
N PRO A 200 -5.15 -2.37 15.50
CA PRO A 200 -5.75 -3.21 16.53
C PRO A 200 -5.08 -4.58 16.65
N ASN A 201 -4.51 -5.08 15.56
CA ASN A 201 -3.71 -6.30 15.52
C ASN A 201 -2.31 -5.89 15.05
N ARG A 202 -1.27 -6.24 15.82
CA ARG A 202 0.13 -6.11 15.38
C ARG A 202 0.68 -7.52 15.21
N PRO A 203 0.62 -8.09 13.98
CA PRO A 203 1.16 -9.41 13.74
C PRO A 203 2.66 -9.43 14.08
N GLY A 204 3.18 -10.57 14.54
CA GLY A 204 4.61 -10.78 14.70
C GLY A 204 5.35 -10.67 13.36
N TYR A 205 6.67 -10.45 13.38
CA TYR A 205 7.44 -10.23 12.15
C TYR A 205 7.30 -11.37 11.13
N LEU A 206 7.31 -12.63 11.60
CA LEU A 206 7.11 -13.79 10.73
C LEU A 206 5.77 -13.73 10.00
N MET A 207 4.68 -13.41 10.70
CA MET A 207 3.35 -13.32 10.09
C MET A 207 3.29 -12.20 9.04
N ARG A 208 3.92 -11.04 9.31
CA ARG A 208 4.01 -9.94 8.33
C ARG A 208 4.78 -10.34 7.07
N MET A 209 5.86 -11.11 7.23
CA MET A 209 6.61 -11.64 6.08
C MET A 209 5.75 -12.64 5.29
N LEU A 210 5.04 -13.54 5.97
CA LEU A 210 4.11 -14.48 5.33
C LEU A 210 2.97 -13.76 4.61
N GLU A 211 2.39 -12.71 5.19
CA GLU A 211 1.36 -11.88 4.57
C GLU A 211 1.86 -11.23 3.28
N LEU A 212 3.07 -10.67 3.30
CA LEU A 212 3.70 -10.10 2.12
C LEU A 212 3.93 -11.17 1.05
N PHE A 213 4.52 -12.31 1.42
CA PHE A 213 4.76 -13.43 0.50
C PHE A 213 3.48 -14.06 -0.05
N ALA A 214 2.39 -14.09 0.71
CA ALA A 214 1.14 -14.68 0.27
C ALA A 214 0.53 -13.94 -0.92
N GLY A 215 0.72 -12.62 -1.02
CA GLY A 215 0.23 -11.81 -2.14
C GLY A 215 1.08 -11.88 -3.40
N MET A 216 2.40 -12.07 -3.27
CA MET A 216 3.34 -11.95 -4.40
C MET A 216 3.05 -12.92 -5.56
N PRO A 217 2.84 -14.24 -5.35
CA PRO A 217 2.63 -15.17 -6.46
C PRO A 217 1.40 -14.81 -7.29
N PHE A 218 0.29 -14.40 -6.66
CA PHE A 218 -0.92 -14.03 -7.37
C PHE A 218 -0.73 -12.78 -8.24
N HIS A 219 0.07 -11.83 -7.77
CA HIS A 219 0.42 -10.65 -8.55
C HIS A 219 1.33 -11.00 -9.74
N ALA A 220 2.31 -11.87 -9.52
CA ALA A 220 3.19 -12.37 -10.59
C ALA A 220 2.40 -13.17 -11.64
N PHE A 221 1.50 -14.05 -11.22
CA PHE A 221 0.62 -14.81 -12.11
C PHE A 221 -0.31 -13.90 -12.91
N PHE A 222 -0.82 -12.82 -12.31
CA PHE A 222 -1.58 -11.81 -13.02
C PHE A 222 -0.77 -11.19 -14.17
N GLY A 223 0.47 -10.77 -13.91
CA GLY A 223 1.36 -10.22 -14.96
C GLY A 223 1.64 -11.24 -16.07
N ILE A 224 1.90 -12.49 -15.71
CA ILE A 224 2.11 -13.59 -16.67
C ILE A 224 0.83 -13.84 -17.50
N ALA A 225 -0.35 -13.82 -16.88
CA ALA A 225 -1.61 -14.01 -17.57
C ALA A 225 -1.85 -12.92 -18.63
N LEU A 226 -1.56 -11.65 -18.31
CA LEU A 226 -1.62 -10.55 -19.27
C LEU A 226 -0.63 -10.75 -20.44
N MET A 227 0.59 -11.21 -20.16
CA MET A 227 1.62 -11.45 -21.18
C MET A 227 1.28 -12.63 -22.10
N MET A 228 0.64 -13.67 -21.57
CA MET A 228 0.31 -14.90 -22.28
C MET A 228 -1.03 -14.85 -23.03
N ALA A 229 -1.87 -13.85 -22.76
CA ALA A 229 -3.14 -13.67 -23.44
C ALA A 229 -2.92 -13.47 -24.95
N SER A 230 -3.74 -14.13 -25.78
CA SER A 230 -3.69 -14.05 -27.24
C SER A 230 -4.50 -12.88 -27.81
N GLU A 231 -5.30 -12.24 -26.97
CA GLU A 231 -6.12 -11.08 -27.33
C GLU A 231 -6.14 -10.07 -26.15
N PRO A 232 -6.43 -8.79 -26.42
CA PRO A 232 -6.64 -7.81 -25.36
C PRO A 232 -7.73 -8.27 -24.39
N MET A 233 -7.41 -8.31 -23.10
CA MET A 233 -8.29 -8.85 -22.05
C MET A 233 -9.40 -7.90 -21.63
N VAL A 234 -9.20 -6.59 -21.86
CA VAL A 234 -10.15 -5.53 -21.52
C VAL A 234 -10.55 -4.78 -22.78
N GLU A 235 -11.85 -4.51 -22.94
CA GLU A 235 -12.38 -3.91 -24.16
C GLU A 235 -11.88 -2.48 -24.38
N THR A 236 -11.69 -1.73 -23.28
CA THR A 236 -11.23 -0.34 -23.25
C THR A 236 -9.96 -0.12 -24.09
N PHE A 237 -9.02 -1.07 -24.05
CA PHE A 237 -7.73 -0.96 -24.75
C PHE A 237 -7.65 -1.79 -26.03
N LYS A 238 -8.75 -2.44 -26.44
CA LYS A 238 -8.76 -3.29 -27.63
C LYS A 238 -8.51 -2.49 -28.92
N HIS A 239 -8.92 -1.22 -28.93
CA HIS A 239 -8.79 -0.33 -30.08
C HIS A 239 -8.17 1.01 -29.65
N PRO A 240 -6.84 1.05 -29.39
CA PRO A 240 -6.17 2.28 -29.00
C PRO A 240 -6.26 3.34 -30.11
N PRO A 241 -6.25 4.65 -29.77
CA PRO A 241 -6.23 5.72 -30.76
C PRO A 241 -5.08 5.55 -31.77
N ALA A 242 -5.39 5.68 -33.05
CA ALA A 242 -4.40 5.48 -34.13
C ALA A 242 -3.20 6.43 -34.05
N SER A 243 -3.40 7.62 -33.47
CA SER A 243 -2.36 8.64 -33.21
C SER A 243 -1.26 8.18 -32.27
N LEU A 244 -1.51 7.17 -31.42
CA LEU A 244 -0.48 6.60 -30.54
C LEU A 244 0.50 5.71 -31.31
N GLY A 245 0.07 5.13 -32.45
CA GLY A 245 0.88 4.22 -33.25
C GLY A 245 1.25 2.92 -32.52
N ILE A 246 0.38 2.42 -31.63
CA ILE A 246 0.60 1.20 -30.84
C ILE A 246 -0.34 0.06 -31.27
N ASP A 247 0.15 -1.16 -31.11
CA ASP A 247 -0.69 -2.37 -31.17
C ASP A 247 -1.20 -2.72 -29.76
N ALA A 248 -2.48 -3.05 -29.65
CA ALA A 248 -3.15 -3.32 -28.37
C ALA A 248 -2.55 -4.51 -27.63
N LEU A 249 -2.24 -5.59 -28.35
CA LEU A 249 -1.72 -6.82 -27.74
C LEU A 249 -0.27 -6.64 -27.30
N SER A 250 0.54 -5.96 -28.11
CA SER A 250 1.91 -5.61 -27.73
C SER A 250 1.94 -4.68 -26.49
N ASP A 251 1.03 -3.71 -26.41
CA ASP A 251 0.93 -2.82 -25.26
C ASP A 251 0.48 -3.55 -23.98
N GLN A 252 -0.47 -4.49 -24.11
CA GLN A 252 -0.86 -5.39 -23.01
C GLN A 252 0.29 -6.29 -22.55
N ASN A 253 1.07 -6.84 -23.49
CA ASN A 253 2.23 -7.67 -23.14
C ASN A 253 3.26 -6.87 -22.33
N ALA A 254 3.53 -5.62 -22.74
CA ALA A 254 4.36 -4.69 -21.97
C ALA A 254 3.75 -4.40 -20.59
N ALA A 255 2.44 -4.18 -20.50
CA ALA A 255 1.72 -4.00 -19.24
C ALA A 255 1.91 -5.20 -18.30
N GLY A 256 1.76 -6.43 -18.80
CA GLY A 256 1.98 -7.65 -18.02
C GLY A 256 3.43 -7.77 -17.51
N GLY A 257 4.40 -7.42 -18.35
CA GLY A 257 5.82 -7.35 -17.96
C GLY A 257 6.09 -6.30 -16.87
N ILE A 258 5.45 -5.13 -16.96
CA ILE A 258 5.51 -4.08 -15.92
C ILE A 258 4.92 -4.59 -14.61
N ALA A 259 3.72 -5.20 -14.65
CA ALA A 259 3.05 -5.73 -13.47
C ALA A 259 3.91 -6.78 -12.75
N TRP A 260 4.58 -7.65 -13.51
CA TRP A 260 5.47 -8.67 -12.99
C TRP A 260 6.77 -8.10 -12.41
N ALA A 261 7.49 -7.24 -13.17
CA ALA A 261 8.79 -6.72 -12.74
C ALA A 261 8.66 -5.71 -11.60
N PHE A 262 7.63 -4.88 -11.60
CA PHE A 262 7.46 -3.82 -10.61
C PHE A 262 7.08 -4.38 -9.24
N SER A 263 6.30 -5.47 -9.16
CA SER A 263 5.85 -5.99 -7.86
C SER A 263 6.99 -6.51 -6.98
N GLU A 264 8.08 -6.99 -7.58
CA GLU A 264 9.21 -7.58 -6.86
C GLU A 264 10.01 -6.54 -6.08
N ILE A 265 10.26 -5.36 -6.66
CA ILE A 265 11.17 -4.37 -6.07
C ILE A 265 10.65 -3.84 -4.73
N PRO A 266 9.42 -3.28 -4.61
CA PRO A 266 8.89 -2.81 -3.34
C PRO A 266 8.75 -3.93 -2.31
N SER A 267 8.34 -5.13 -2.75
CA SER A 267 8.14 -6.28 -1.88
C SER A 267 9.45 -6.74 -1.25
N VAL A 268 10.52 -6.87 -2.04
CA VAL A 268 11.86 -7.20 -1.54
C VAL A 268 12.37 -6.14 -0.57
N LEU A 269 12.18 -4.85 -0.86
CA LEU A 269 12.58 -3.77 0.05
C LEU A 269 11.85 -3.83 1.39
N VAL A 270 10.54 -4.09 1.38
CA VAL A 270 9.74 -4.27 2.60
C VAL A 270 10.21 -5.51 3.36
N LEU A 271 10.45 -6.63 2.67
CA LEU A 271 10.95 -7.85 3.28
C LEU A 271 12.30 -7.64 3.98
N ILE A 272 13.25 -7.00 3.31
CA ILE A 272 14.56 -6.64 3.87
C ILE A 272 14.37 -5.77 5.12
N ALA A 273 13.51 -4.76 5.05
CA ALA A 273 13.22 -3.90 6.19
C ALA A 273 12.60 -4.68 7.38
N LEU A 274 11.72 -5.65 7.11
CA LEU A 274 11.14 -6.51 8.13
C LEU A 274 12.17 -7.45 8.75
N LEU A 275 13.10 -7.99 7.95
CA LEU A 275 14.17 -8.86 8.43
C LEU A 275 15.10 -8.10 9.39
N PHE A 276 15.51 -6.88 9.04
CA PHE A 276 16.31 -6.05 9.94
C PHE A 276 15.56 -5.66 11.22
N GLN A 277 14.26 -5.35 11.12
CA GLN A 277 13.43 -5.06 12.29
C GLN A 277 13.27 -6.27 13.20
N TRP A 278 13.07 -7.46 12.63
CA TRP A 278 12.97 -8.71 13.37
C TRP A 278 14.29 -9.04 14.08
N TYR A 279 15.41 -9.02 13.35
CA TYR A 279 16.74 -9.27 13.91
C TYR A 279 17.07 -8.33 15.08
N GLY A 280 16.80 -7.03 14.93
CA GLY A 280 16.97 -6.07 16.01
C GLY A 280 16.00 -6.27 17.18
N SER A 281 14.82 -6.84 16.95
CA SER A 281 13.87 -7.21 18.00
C SER A 281 14.37 -8.41 18.80
N GLU A 282 14.79 -9.47 18.12
CA GLU A 282 15.36 -10.69 18.73
C GLU A 282 16.58 -10.36 19.59
N GLN A 283 17.52 -9.56 19.08
CA GLN A 283 18.69 -9.13 19.85
C GLN A 283 18.32 -8.37 21.14
N ARG A 284 17.28 -7.53 21.10
CA ARG A 284 16.81 -6.80 22.28
C ARG A 284 16.11 -7.72 23.28
N GLN A 285 15.41 -8.74 22.78
CA GLN A 285 14.75 -9.73 23.62
C GLN A 285 15.77 -10.64 24.30
N ALA A 286 16.74 -11.17 23.56
CA ALA A 286 17.85 -11.97 24.09
C ALA A 286 18.60 -11.19 25.19
N LYS A 287 19.02 -9.95 24.93
CA LYS A 287 19.68 -9.11 25.96
C LYS A 287 18.82 -8.84 27.20
N ARG A 288 17.49 -8.85 27.09
CA ARG A 288 16.57 -8.70 28.24
C ARG A 288 16.47 -10.00 29.03
N GLN A 289 16.44 -11.14 28.34
CA GLN A 289 16.44 -12.47 28.95
C GLN A 289 17.76 -12.72 29.68
N ASP A 290 18.91 -12.44 29.06
CA ASP A 290 20.23 -12.56 29.69
C ASP A 290 20.31 -11.71 30.97
N ARG A 291 19.86 -10.46 30.93
CA ARG A 291 19.84 -9.58 32.12
C ARG A 291 18.89 -10.06 33.22
N ALA A 292 17.80 -10.73 32.86
CA ALA A 292 16.87 -11.31 33.84
C ALA A 292 17.48 -12.57 34.47
N ALA A 293 18.14 -13.40 33.66
CA ALA A 293 18.86 -14.59 34.08
C ALA A 293 20.02 -14.25 35.05
N ASP A 294 20.84 -13.24 34.71
CA ASP A 294 21.90 -12.70 35.57
C ASP A 294 21.37 -12.20 36.93
N ARG A 295 20.17 -11.61 36.93
CA ARG A 295 19.56 -11.04 38.15
C ARG A 295 18.96 -12.11 39.05
N ASP A 296 18.29 -13.09 38.46
CA ASP A 296 17.51 -14.07 39.20
C ASP A 296 18.28 -15.38 39.42
N GLY A 297 19.52 -15.49 38.91
CA GLY A 297 20.46 -16.58 39.13
C GLY A 297 20.09 -17.85 38.38
N ASP A 298 19.64 -17.73 37.13
CA ASP A 298 19.22 -18.87 36.28
C ASP A 298 18.11 -19.75 36.86
N LYS A 299 17.31 -19.25 37.81
CA LYS A 299 16.19 -19.98 38.44
C LYS A 299 15.23 -20.65 37.45
N GLU A 300 15.00 -20.03 36.31
CA GLU A 300 14.13 -20.58 35.26
C GLU A 300 14.76 -21.82 34.59
N LEU A 301 16.07 -21.80 34.35
CA LEU A 301 16.82 -22.96 33.86
C LEU A 301 16.90 -24.07 34.90
N GLU A 302 17.10 -23.72 36.17
CA GLU A 302 17.08 -24.70 37.28
C GLU A 302 15.71 -25.38 37.40
N ALA A 303 14.63 -24.60 37.36
CA ALA A 303 13.26 -25.12 37.39
C ALA A 303 12.94 -26.01 36.17
N TYR A 304 13.43 -25.63 34.98
CA TYR A 304 13.27 -26.43 33.77
C TYR A 304 14.05 -27.75 33.83
N ASN A 305 15.29 -27.72 34.31
CA ASN A 305 16.10 -28.93 34.54
C ASN A 305 15.45 -29.87 35.56
N ALA A 306 14.89 -29.33 36.64
CA ALA A 306 14.14 -30.10 37.64
C ALA A 306 12.88 -30.75 37.04
N TYR A 307 12.17 -30.04 36.16
CA TYR A 307 11.04 -30.59 35.41
C TYR A 307 11.46 -31.74 34.48
N LEU A 308 12.52 -31.58 33.70
CA LEU A 308 13.04 -32.65 32.83
C LEU A 308 13.48 -33.89 33.63
N ALA A 309 14.13 -33.70 34.79
CA ALA A 309 14.48 -34.79 35.69
C ALA A 309 13.23 -35.53 36.23
N SER A 310 12.13 -34.80 36.47
CA SER A 310 10.85 -35.40 36.89
C SER A 310 10.17 -36.24 35.79
N LEU A 311 10.41 -35.93 34.51
CA LEU A 311 9.90 -36.74 33.39
C LEU A 311 10.68 -38.05 33.25
N ASN A 312 11.99 -38.03 33.42
CA ASN A 312 12.83 -39.23 33.38
C ASN A 312 12.55 -40.21 34.54
N THR A 313 12.17 -39.69 35.70
CA THR A 313 11.80 -40.52 36.87
C THR A 313 10.40 -41.11 36.79
N ARG A 314 9.53 -40.62 35.90
CA ARG A 314 8.18 -41.17 35.65
C ARG A 314 8.13 -42.14 34.46
N GLY A 315 9.19 -42.22 33.67
CA GLY A 315 9.31 -43.10 32.49
C GLY A 315 10.01 -44.44 32.76
N ASN A 316 10.52 -44.66 33.97
CA ASN A 316 11.03 -45.95 34.50
C ASN A 316 10.03 -46.51 35.51
#